data_AF-I3YTA0-F1
#
_entry.id   AF-I3YTA0-F1
#
_cell.length_a   1.000
_cell.length_b   1.000
_cell.length_c   1.000
_cell.angle_alpha   90.00
_cell.angle_beta   90.00
_cell.angle_gamma   90.00
#
_symmetry.space_group_name_H-M   'P 1'
#
loop_
_entity.id
_entity.type
_entity.pdbx_description
1 polymer ?
#
loop_
_entity_poly.entity_id
_entity_poly.type
_entity_poly.pdbx_seq_one_letter_code
_entity_poly.pdbx_strand_id
1 'polypeptide(L)'
;MQKYLLVAIALFFFGNIFGQSIEKTWQFSEVKDQDGLSIININPEKDYLKLENGSFEYQMAPNDSLKSTGDYIFQNNLLVLFFNEPNDNIRRFRVAQVTDSTLSLSENNIEYQLKVPSASAVVSPLTVVKSSEIIPSQGFSMQSFWRGILGMISLLVIAFLFSANRKAINWKTVGLGLGFQLLIAIGVLKVGFIKSGFEAVGQLFINVLEYTRAGSEFLFGGMLDINSFGFIFAFQVLPTIIFFSALTSVLFYFGIIQIVVKGMGWLLTKLLNISGAESLSVAGNIFLGQTEAPLLIKAYLEKMNKSEMLLVMVGGMATVAGAVLAAYIGFLGGDDPELRLTFAKHLLAASVMAAPGAIVISKILYPQTEPIETDVHVSSDKIGSNFLDAIANGTTEGLRLAVNVGAMLLVFVAFIAMFNGIIGALASFDGFTIEALNFNWQFMSLNEYIANKTAYDGLSLEFILGTVFAPLMWLIGVAKEDMTMMGQLLGIKLAASEFVGYIQLTELKNVSNELHLNYEKSIIMATYMLCGFANFASIGIQIGGIGSLAPGQRKTLSKFGMKALIGGTIASLISATIAGMIIG
;
A
#
# COMPACT_ATOMS: atom_id res chain seq x y z
N MET A 1 19.76 33.45 -32.13
CA MET A 1 19.95 31.99 -31.95
C MET A 1 21.43 31.59 -31.76
N GLN A 2 22.27 32.40 -31.09
CA GLN A 2 23.69 32.04 -30.85
C GLN A 2 24.23 32.39 -29.45
N LYS A 3 23.45 33.08 -28.59
CA LYS A 3 23.86 33.40 -27.20
C LYS A 3 23.27 32.49 -26.13
N TYR A 4 22.29 31.64 -26.46
CA TYR A 4 21.69 30.68 -25.52
C TYR A 4 22.31 29.27 -25.58
N LEU A 5 23.13 28.98 -26.61
CA LEU A 5 23.79 27.68 -26.76
C LEU A 5 25.01 27.52 -25.84
N LEU A 6 25.68 28.63 -25.47
CA LEU A 6 26.86 28.63 -24.59
C LEU A 6 26.51 28.45 -23.10
N VAL A 7 25.30 28.82 -22.68
CA VAL A 7 24.83 28.60 -21.30
C VAL A 7 24.35 27.15 -21.11
N ALA A 8 23.81 26.52 -22.17
CA ALA A 8 23.42 25.11 -22.15
C ALA A 8 24.61 24.14 -22.09
N ILE A 9 25.78 24.54 -22.60
CA ILE A 9 27.01 23.73 -22.55
C ILE A 9 27.74 23.89 -21.20
N ALA A 10 27.58 25.03 -20.51
CA ALA A 10 28.14 25.24 -19.18
C ALA A 10 27.38 24.49 -18.06
N LEU A 11 26.10 24.16 -18.28
CA LEU A 11 25.28 23.42 -17.31
C LEU A 11 25.40 21.89 -17.42
N PHE A 12 26.11 21.37 -18.42
CA PHE A 12 26.44 19.94 -18.53
C PHE A 12 27.78 19.56 -17.87
N PHE A 13 28.46 20.51 -17.23
CA PHE A 13 29.76 20.30 -16.57
C PHE A 13 29.74 20.46 -15.03
N PHE A 14 28.57 20.51 -14.39
CA PHE A 14 28.50 20.15 -12.97
C PHE A 14 28.48 18.63 -12.87
N GLY A 15 29.68 18.06 -12.88
CA GLY A 15 29.91 16.66 -12.64
C GLY A 15 29.21 16.22 -11.36
N ASN A 16 28.61 15.03 -11.43
CA ASN A 16 28.25 14.26 -10.26
C ASN A 16 29.46 14.21 -9.32
N ILE A 17 29.44 15.00 -8.25
CA ILE A 17 30.28 14.74 -7.10
C ILE A 17 29.57 13.59 -6.37
N PHE A 18 29.71 12.37 -6.90
CA PHE A 18 29.53 11.18 -6.09
C PHE A 18 30.56 11.32 -4.96
N GLY A 19 30.11 11.57 -3.74
CA GLY A 19 30.94 11.39 -2.57
C GLY A 19 31.39 9.94 -2.58
N GLN A 20 32.68 9.70 -2.80
CA GLN A 20 33.23 8.35 -2.71
C GLN A 20 33.13 7.90 -1.27
N SER A 21 32.25 6.94 -1.00
CA SER A 21 32.10 6.37 0.34
C SER A 21 33.22 5.38 0.62
N ILE A 22 33.73 5.41 1.85
CA ILE A 22 34.70 4.44 2.38
C ILE A 22 34.00 3.16 2.89
N GLU A 23 32.66 3.14 2.92
CA GLU A 23 31.84 2.02 3.41
C GLU A 23 31.84 0.85 2.43
N LYS A 24 32.80 -0.05 2.59
CA LYS A 24 32.97 -1.29 1.84
C LYS A 24 33.68 -2.32 2.71
N THR A 25 33.73 -3.56 2.22
CA THR A 25 34.71 -4.54 2.70
C THR A 25 35.99 -4.41 1.88
N TRP A 26 37.08 -4.08 2.54
CA TRP A 26 38.40 -3.87 1.96
C TRP A 26 39.34 -5.01 2.34
N GLN A 27 40.06 -5.59 1.39
CA GLN A 27 41.13 -6.56 1.64
C GLN A 27 42.48 -5.87 1.62
N PHE A 28 43.34 -6.19 2.58
CA PHE A 28 44.71 -5.69 2.56
C PHE A 28 45.45 -6.29 1.35
N SER A 29 46.12 -5.43 0.58
CA SER A 29 46.91 -5.83 -0.59
C SER A 29 48.40 -5.65 -0.37
N GLU A 30 48.83 -4.54 0.23
CA GLU A 30 50.24 -4.24 0.51
C GLU A 30 50.36 -3.38 1.78
N VAL A 31 51.40 -3.60 2.57
CA VAL A 31 51.79 -2.73 3.69
C VAL A 31 53.29 -2.42 3.57
N LYS A 32 53.62 -1.14 3.42
CA LYS A 32 54.99 -0.66 3.13
C LYS A 32 55.50 0.29 4.21
N ASP A 33 56.79 0.20 4.50
CA ASP A 33 57.53 1.18 5.28
C ASP A 33 58.14 2.28 4.38
N GLN A 34 58.81 3.27 4.97
CA GLN A 34 59.41 4.45 4.33
C GLN A 34 60.38 4.13 3.17
N ASP A 35 61.00 2.95 3.19
CA ASP A 35 61.91 2.47 2.13
C ASP A 35 61.20 1.66 1.03
N GLY A 36 59.86 1.57 1.07
CA GLY A 36 59.05 0.82 0.10
C GLY A 36 59.07 -0.69 0.27
N LEU A 37 59.69 -1.19 1.35
CA LEU A 37 59.80 -2.61 1.68
C LEU A 37 58.50 -3.11 2.35
N SER A 38 58.03 -4.29 1.93
CA SER A 38 56.87 -4.96 2.53
C SER A 38 57.21 -5.48 3.92
N ILE A 39 56.47 -5.01 4.93
CA ILE A 39 56.77 -5.27 6.36
C ILE A 39 55.93 -6.38 7.00
N ILE A 40 54.82 -6.79 6.35
CA ILE A 40 53.90 -7.81 6.88
C ILE A 40 53.54 -8.80 5.77
N ASN A 41 53.47 -10.09 6.12
CA ASN A 41 52.95 -11.11 5.21
C ASN A 41 51.41 -11.09 5.29
N ILE A 42 50.77 -10.58 4.24
CA ILE A 42 49.33 -10.40 4.17
C ILE A 42 48.68 -11.67 3.63
N ASN A 43 47.60 -12.11 4.26
CA ASN A 43 46.71 -13.12 3.69
C ASN A 43 45.54 -12.44 2.97
N PRO A 44 45.52 -12.39 1.63
CA PRO A 44 44.49 -11.67 0.88
C PRO A 44 43.07 -12.21 1.10
N GLU A 45 42.92 -13.44 1.59
CA GLU A 45 41.61 -14.06 1.84
C GLU A 45 41.08 -13.83 3.27
N LYS A 46 41.97 -13.52 4.23
CA LYS A 46 41.62 -13.41 5.66
C LYS A 46 41.82 -12.03 6.26
N ASP A 47 42.71 -11.20 5.69
CA ASP A 47 43.02 -9.88 6.23
C ASP A 47 42.12 -8.82 5.60
N TYR A 48 41.20 -8.26 6.38
CA TYR A 48 40.19 -7.32 5.90
C TYR A 48 39.87 -6.19 6.89
N LEU A 49 39.33 -5.11 6.33
CA LEU A 49 38.70 -4.00 7.04
C LEU A 49 37.31 -3.78 6.43
N LYS A 50 36.26 -4.04 7.20
CA LYS A 50 34.87 -3.77 6.83
C LYS A 50 34.39 -2.51 7.55
N LEU A 51 33.84 -1.56 6.81
CA LEU A 51 33.26 -0.33 7.34
C LEU A 51 31.79 -0.25 6.89
N GLU A 52 30.86 -0.17 7.85
CA GLU A 52 29.43 -0.18 7.57
C GLU A 52 28.66 0.57 8.67
N ASN A 53 27.88 1.59 8.29
CA ASN A 53 26.96 2.33 9.17
C ASN A 53 27.61 2.84 10.49
N GLY A 54 28.85 3.33 10.42
CA GLY A 54 29.58 3.85 11.59
C GLY A 54 30.23 2.77 12.47
N SER A 55 30.11 1.49 12.12
CA SER A 55 30.78 0.35 12.79
C SER A 55 31.86 -0.27 11.90
N PHE A 56 32.89 -0.85 12.50
CA PHE A 56 33.94 -1.55 11.76
C PHE A 56 34.19 -2.98 12.25
N GLU A 57 34.58 -3.84 11.33
CA GLU A 57 35.24 -5.12 11.63
C GLU A 57 36.64 -5.12 11.01
N TYR A 58 37.63 -5.56 11.78
CA TYR A 58 39.04 -5.57 11.39
C TYR A 58 39.68 -6.91 11.73
N GLN A 59 40.40 -7.49 10.78
CA GLN A 59 41.18 -8.72 10.97
C GLN A 59 42.51 -8.62 10.22
N MET A 60 43.62 -8.92 10.90
CA MET A 60 44.96 -8.95 10.30
C MET A 60 45.87 -9.96 11.03
N ALA A 61 46.42 -10.95 10.29
CA ALA A 61 47.28 -12.01 10.82
C ALA A 61 48.68 -11.49 11.25
N PRO A 62 49.33 -12.07 12.31
CA PRO A 62 49.64 -13.50 12.40
C PRO A 62 48.89 -14.28 13.50
N ASN A 63 48.09 -13.62 14.32
CA ASN A 63 47.30 -14.27 15.39
C ASN A 63 45.88 -14.57 14.90
N ASP A 64 45.71 -15.76 14.33
CA ASP A 64 44.52 -16.30 13.66
C ASP A 64 43.32 -16.56 14.61
N SER A 65 42.97 -15.65 15.54
CA SER A 65 41.87 -15.90 16.50
C SER A 65 41.10 -14.71 17.08
N LEU A 66 41.43 -13.44 16.78
CA LEU A 66 40.66 -12.30 17.34
C LEU A 66 40.23 -11.34 16.24
N LYS A 67 38.92 -11.34 15.96
CA LYS A 67 38.26 -10.29 15.19
C LYS A 67 38.13 -9.07 16.08
N SER A 68 38.56 -7.91 15.59
CA SER A 68 38.37 -6.65 16.29
C SER A 68 37.15 -5.93 15.75
N THR A 69 36.31 -5.45 16.65
CA THR A 69 35.08 -4.73 16.32
C THR A 69 35.02 -3.43 17.09
N GLY A 70 34.25 -2.47 16.57
CA GLY A 70 34.06 -1.19 17.24
C GLY A 70 33.41 -0.15 16.34
N ASP A 71 33.51 1.11 16.74
CA ASP A 71 32.90 2.24 16.04
C ASP A 71 33.97 3.03 15.27
N TYR A 72 33.59 3.72 14.19
CA TYR A 72 34.52 4.59 13.48
C TYR A 72 33.92 5.96 13.14
N ILE A 73 34.81 6.94 13.00
CA ILE A 73 34.50 8.26 12.48
C ILE A 73 35.40 8.53 11.28
N PHE A 74 34.80 8.93 10.16
CA PHE A 74 35.52 9.38 8.97
C PHE A 74 35.15 10.81 8.62
N GLN A 75 36.11 11.73 8.72
CA GLN A 75 35.91 13.14 8.38
C GLN A 75 37.24 13.78 7.92
N ASN A 76 37.20 14.59 6.86
CA ASN A 76 38.36 15.34 6.35
C ASN A 76 39.62 14.47 6.13
N ASN A 77 39.46 13.31 5.48
CA ASN A 77 40.53 12.32 5.23
C ASN A 77 41.18 11.75 6.51
N LEU A 78 40.52 11.84 7.65
CA LEU A 78 40.93 11.19 8.90
C LEU A 78 39.93 10.09 9.22
N LEU A 79 40.41 8.85 9.30
CA LEU A 79 39.66 7.69 9.77
C LEU A 79 40.12 7.34 11.18
N VAL A 80 39.21 7.36 12.15
CA VAL A 80 39.47 7.01 13.54
C VAL A 80 38.67 5.76 13.88
N LEU A 81 39.35 4.72 14.36
CA LEU A 81 38.73 3.46 14.79
C LEU A 81 38.78 3.38 16.32
N PHE A 82 37.62 3.20 16.95
CA PHE A 82 37.43 2.99 18.39
C PHE A 82 37.17 1.51 18.64
N PHE A 83 38.18 0.76 19.06
CA PHE A 83 38.09 -0.68 19.27
C PHE A 83 37.31 -0.99 20.54
N ASN A 84 36.25 -1.80 20.44
CA ASN A 84 35.45 -2.24 21.59
C ASN A 84 35.88 -3.65 22.06
N GLU A 85 36.24 -4.53 21.12
CA GLU A 85 36.79 -5.87 21.39
C GLU A 85 38.06 -6.10 20.54
N PRO A 86 39.11 -6.81 21.02
CA PRO A 86 39.23 -7.46 22.33
C PRO A 86 39.75 -6.55 23.46
N ASN A 87 40.24 -5.35 23.14
CA ASN A 87 40.71 -4.35 24.10
C ASN A 87 40.32 -2.95 23.63
N ASP A 88 39.96 -2.07 24.56
CA ASP A 88 39.67 -0.67 24.28
C ASP A 88 40.94 0.06 23.81
N ASN A 89 40.93 0.54 22.57
CA ASN A 89 42.05 1.23 21.94
C ASN A 89 41.56 2.14 20.80
N ILE A 90 42.33 3.16 20.45
CA ILE A 90 42.02 4.09 19.35
C ILE A 90 43.16 4.06 18.33
N ARG A 91 42.84 3.74 17.08
CA ARG A 91 43.78 3.89 15.95
C ARG A 91 43.33 5.00 15.01
N ARG A 92 44.30 5.70 14.43
CA ARG A 92 44.07 6.87 13.56
C ARG A 92 44.81 6.69 12.26
N PHE A 93 44.08 6.74 11.15
CA PHE A 93 44.62 6.63 9.81
C PHE A 93 44.36 7.93 9.04
N ARG A 94 45.36 8.39 8.30
CA ARG A 94 45.18 9.41 7.28
C ARG A 94 44.86 8.71 5.96
N VAL A 95 43.73 9.07 5.37
CA VAL A 95 43.29 8.54 4.08
C VAL A 95 43.98 9.32 2.97
N ALA A 96 44.90 8.66 2.25
CA ALA A 96 45.67 9.26 1.18
C ALA A 96 44.91 9.23 -0.16
N GLN A 97 44.15 8.15 -0.40
CA GLN A 97 43.37 7.97 -1.62
C GLN A 97 42.16 7.06 -1.36
N VAL A 98 41.00 7.45 -1.88
CA VAL A 98 39.81 6.60 -1.99
C VAL A 98 39.48 6.51 -3.49
N THR A 99 39.10 5.33 -3.97
CA THR A 99 38.48 5.12 -5.28
C THR A 99 37.40 4.06 -5.16
N ASP A 100 36.75 3.71 -6.27
CA ASP A 100 35.76 2.63 -6.27
C ASP A 100 36.35 1.25 -5.92
N SER A 101 37.65 1.05 -6.13
CA SER A 101 38.31 -0.26 -6.00
C SER A 101 39.54 -0.27 -5.08
N THR A 102 40.03 0.90 -4.66
CA THR A 102 41.25 1.03 -3.83
C THR A 102 41.05 2.02 -2.67
N LEU A 103 41.66 1.70 -1.53
CA LEU A 103 41.74 2.55 -0.36
C LEU A 103 43.20 2.58 0.13
N SER A 104 43.76 3.78 0.26
CA SER A 104 45.11 3.99 0.79
C SER A 104 45.05 4.71 2.13
N LEU A 105 45.56 4.05 3.17
CA LEU A 105 45.62 4.54 4.54
C LEU A 105 47.08 4.72 4.97
N SER A 106 47.39 5.72 5.79
CA SER A 106 48.70 5.86 6.42
C SER A 106 48.61 6.10 7.92
N GLU A 107 49.51 5.46 8.68
CA GLU A 107 49.65 5.58 10.13
C GLU A 107 51.13 5.48 10.48
N ASN A 108 51.69 6.43 11.24
CA ASN A 108 53.09 6.41 11.71
C ASN A 108 54.14 6.08 10.63
N ASN A 109 53.99 6.68 9.44
CA ASN A 109 54.83 6.47 8.25
C ASN A 109 54.75 5.07 7.60
N ILE A 110 53.76 4.26 7.98
CA ILE A 110 53.40 3.02 7.31
C ILE A 110 52.23 3.29 6.36
N GLU A 111 52.35 2.82 5.12
CA GLU A 111 51.27 2.88 4.12
C GLU A 111 50.58 1.52 3.99
N TYR A 112 49.26 1.53 4.08
CA TYR A 112 48.40 0.37 3.87
C TYR A 112 47.60 0.58 2.59
N GLN A 113 47.74 -0.33 1.63
CA GLN A 113 46.90 -0.37 0.44
C GLN A 113 45.88 -1.49 0.54
N LEU A 114 44.61 -1.13 0.41
CA LEU A 114 43.50 -2.06 0.41
C LEU A 114 42.77 -2.04 -0.94
N LYS A 115 42.22 -3.19 -1.33
CA LYS A 115 41.47 -3.37 -2.56
C LYS A 115 40.13 -4.04 -2.27
N VAL A 116 39.15 -3.81 -3.14
CA VAL A 116 37.90 -4.57 -3.10
C VAL A 116 38.21 -6.04 -3.46
N PRO A 117 37.62 -7.03 -2.76
CA PRO A 117 37.84 -8.44 -3.04
C PRO A 117 37.66 -8.79 -4.52
N SER A 118 38.72 -9.31 -5.14
CA SER A 118 38.64 -9.84 -6.50
C SER A 118 38.05 -11.24 -6.43
N ALA A 119 36.85 -11.43 -6.99
CA ALA A 119 36.13 -12.70 -6.96
C ALA A 119 36.96 -13.82 -7.62
N SER A 120 37.68 -14.60 -6.80
CA SER A 120 38.17 -15.93 -7.15
C SER A 120 37.22 -16.95 -6.54
N ALA A 121 36.82 -17.92 -7.36
CA ALA A 121 35.73 -18.86 -7.12
C ALA A 121 35.92 -19.69 -5.83
N VAL A 122 35.30 -19.26 -4.74
CA VAL A 122 34.87 -20.13 -3.66
C VAL A 122 33.35 -20.26 -3.79
N VAL A 123 32.90 -21.48 -4.08
CA VAL A 123 31.49 -21.86 -4.04
C VAL A 123 31.06 -21.87 -2.57
N SER A 124 30.82 -20.69 -2.00
CA SER A 124 29.84 -20.56 -0.93
C SER A 124 28.48 -20.93 -1.52
N PRO A 125 27.55 -21.58 -0.77
CA PRO A 125 26.19 -21.66 -1.24
C PRO A 125 25.77 -20.22 -1.50
N LEU A 126 25.45 -19.94 -2.77
CA LEU A 126 24.93 -18.65 -3.16
C LEU A 126 23.74 -18.39 -2.22
N THR A 127 23.91 -17.50 -1.23
CA THR A 127 22.82 -16.57 -0.96
C THR A 127 22.78 -15.75 -2.23
N VAL A 128 22.05 -16.29 -3.21
CA VAL A 128 21.49 -15.52 -4.29
C VAL A 128 20.65 -14.50 -3.53
N VAL A 129 21.23 -13.33 -3.19
CA VAL A 129 20.43 -12.13 -3.17
C VAL A 129 20.00 -12.02 -4.61
N LYS A 130 18.91 -12.70 -4.92
CA LYS A 130 18.15 -12.47 -6.11
C LYS A 130 17.82 -11.01 -5.91
N SER A 131 18.44 -10.13 -6.67
CA SER A 131 17.82 -8.86 -6.98
C SER A 131 16.52 -9.24 -7.69
N SER A 132 15.49 -9.60 -6.91
CA SER A 132 14.15 -9.89 -7.38
C SER A 132 13.55 -8.55 -7.76
N GLU A 133 14.05 -7.98 -8.86
CA GLU A 133 13.41 -6.85 -9.49
C GLU A 133 11.95 -7.23 -9.75
N ILE A 134 11.04 -6.32 -9.40
CA ILE A 134 9.61 -6.50 -9.65
C ILE A 134 9.43 -6.72 -11.14
N ILE A 135 8.80 -7.84 -11.50
CA ILE A 135 8.56 -8.19 -12.89
C ILE A 135 7.54 -7.19 -13.45
N PRO A 136 7.90 -6.42 -14.49
CA PRO A 136 7.04 -5.38 -15.04
C PRO A 136 5.81 -5.98 -15.73
N SER A 137 4.74 -5.20 -15.78
CA SER A 137 3.48 -5.60 -16.41
C SER A 137 3.68 -5.80 -17.92
N GLN A 138 3.32 -6.99 -18.43
CA GLN A 138 3.60 -7.39 -19.82
C GLN A 138 2.61 -6.85 -20.85
N GLY A 139 1.55 -6.16 -20.39
CA GLY A 139 0.47 -5.67 -21.24
C GLY A 139 -0.54 -6.76 -21.60
N PHE A 140 -1.59 -6.35 -22.31
CA PHE A 140 -2.71 -7.22 -22.67
C PHE A 140 -2.27 -8.41 -23.53
N SER A 141 -2.70 -9.62 -23.15
CA SER A 141 -2.50 -10.85 -23.91
C SER A 141 -3.78 -11.68 -23.97
N MET A 142 -3.85 -12.66 -24.87
CA MET A 142 -5.00 -13.59 -24.91
C MET A 142 -5.11 -14.43 -23.62
N GLN A 143 -3.98 -14.71 -22.97
CA GLN A 143 -3.97 -15.39 -21.67
C GLN A 143 -4.53 -14.48 -20.57
N SER A 144 -4.11 -13.21 -20.50
CA SER A 144 -4.63 -12.26 -19.51
C SER A 144 -6.13 -12.01 -19.71
N PHE A 145 -6.59 -11.96 -20.97
CA PHE A 145 -8.01 -11.86 -21.32
C PHE A 145 -8.84 -13.02 -20.76
N TRP A 146 -8.47 -14.26 -21.05
CA TRP A 146 -9.21 -15.42 -20.55
C TRP A 146 -9.14 -15.58 -19.03
N ARG A 147 -8.01 -15.24 -18.41
CA ARG A 147 -7.87 -15.18 -16.95
C ARG A 147 -8.80 -14.13 -16.34
N GLY A 148 -8.89 -12.94 -16.95
CA GLY A 148 -9.80 -11.89 -16.53
C GLY A 148 -11.27 -12.30 -16.64
N ILE A 149 -11.66 -12.94 -17.75
CA ILE A 149 -13.02 -13.49 -17.93
C ILE A 149 -13.33 -14.54 -16.87
N LEU A 150 -12.42 -15.49 -16.65
CA LEU A 150 -12.57 -16.51 -15.60
C LEU A 150 -12.80 -15.86 -14.24
N GLY A 151 -11.99 -14.85 -13.90
CA GLY A 151 -12.12 -14.10 -12.65
C GLY A 151 -13.46 -13.41 -12.50
N MET A 152 -13.89 -12.66 -13.52
CA MET A 152 -15.18 -11.98 -13.52
C MET A 152 -16.33 -12.98 -13.39
N ILE A 153 -16.32 -14.09 -14.15
CA ILE A 153 -17.35 -15.14 -14.04
C ILE A 153 -17.36 -15.74 -12.63
N SER A 154 -16.19 -16.05 -12.07
CA SER A 154 -16.08 -16.62 -10.71
C SER A 154 -16.69 -15.70 -9.66
N LEU A 155 -16.39 -14.40 -9.74
CA LEU A 155 -16.95 -13.38 -8.84
C LEU A 155 -18.46 -13.22 -9.00
N LEU A 156 -18.96 -13.22 -10.24
CA LEU A 156 -20.40 -13.18 -10.51
C LEU A 156 -21.12 -14.44 -10.02
N VAL A 157 -20.48 -15.62 -10.13
CA VAL A 157 -21.01 -16.88 -9.58
C VAL A 157 -21.11 -16.79 -8.07
N ILE A 158 -20.08 -16.27 -7.38
CA ILE A 158 -20.14 -16.06 -5.92
C ILE A 158 -21.33 -15.14 -5.57
N ALA A 159 -21.46 -13.99 -6.24
CA ALA A 159 -22.59 -13.09 -6.00
C ALA A 159 -23.96 -13.76 -6.29
N PHE A 160 -24.05 -14.56 -7.36
CA PHE A 160 -25.25 -15.31 -7.72
C PHE A 160 -25.62 -16.37 -6.67
N LEU A 161 -24.64 -17.06 -6.08
CA LEU A 161 -24.86 -18.04 -5.02
C LEU A 161 -25.49 -17.39 -3.78
N PHE A 162 -25.04 -16.18 -3.42
CA PHE A 162 -25.58 -15.38 -2.32
C PHE A 162 -26.80 -14.51 -2.69
N SER A 163 -27.36 -14.65 -3.90
CA SER A 163 -28.52 -13.88 -4.34
C SER A 163 -29.80 -14.24 -3.56
N ALA A 164 -30.59 -13.23 -3.21
CA ALA A 164 -31.90 -13.43 -2.56
C ALA A 164 -32.98 -13.98 -3.52
N ASN A 165 -32.88 -13.68 -4.82
CA ASN A 165 -33.82 -14.17 -5.83
C ASN A 165 -33.15 -14.28 -7.21
N ARG A 166 -32.59 -15.45 -7.50
CA ARG A 166 -31.83 -15.72 -8.72
C ARG A 166 -32.61 -15.53 -10.02
N LYS A 167 -33.95 -15.65 -9.99
CA LYS A 167 -34.82 -15.51 -11.17
C LYS A 167 -35.12 -14.05 -11.50
N ALA A 168 -35.01 -13.15 -10.54
CA ALA A 168 -35.32 -11.73 -10.71
C ALA A 168 -34.10 -10.88 -11.15
N ILE A 169 -32.93 -11.50 -11.34
CA ILE A 169 -31.72 -10.80 -11.76
C ILE A 169 -31.92 -10.22 -13.16
N ASN A 170 -31.78 -8.89 -13.29
CA ASN A 170 -31.80 -8.23 -14.58
C ASN A 170 -30.42 -8.29 -15.25
N TRP A 171 -30.21 -9.31 -16.07
CA TRP A 171 -28.95 -9.52 -16.79
C TRP A 171 -28.58 -8.41 -17.77
N LYS A 172 -29.56 -7.61 -18.24
CA LYS A 172 -29.27 -6.43 -19.06
C LYS A 172 -28.54 -5.37 -18.25
N THR A 173 -29.00 -5.07 -17.03
CA THR A 173 -28.32 -4.13 -16.11
C THR A 173 -26.94 -4.64 -15.73
N VAL A 174 -26.81 -5.96 -15.45
CA VAL A 174 -25.51 -6.59 -15.15
C VAL A 174 -24.53 -6.44 -16.33
N GLY A 175 -24.95 -6.78 -17.54
CA GLY A 175 -24.12 -6.70 -18.74
C GLY A 175 -23.72 -5.25 -19.08
N LEU A 176 -24.66 -4.30 -18.98
CA LEU A 176 -24.37 -2.88 -19.21
C LEU A 176 -23.43 -2.31 -18.14
N GLY A 177 -23.59 -2.70 -16.88
CA GLY A 177 -22.72 -2.25 -15.79
C GLY A 177 -21.28 -2.74 -15.96
N LEU A 178 -21.10 -4.03 -16.25
CA LEU A 178 -19.78 -4.60 -16.53
C LEU A 178 -19.16 -4.00 -17.80
N GLY A 179 -19.96 -3.80 -18.85
CA GLY A 179 -19.52 -3.13 -20.08
C GLY A 179 -19.05 -1.70 -19.80
N PHE A 180 -19.79 -0.94 -19.00
CA PHE A 180 -19.42 0.43 -18.62
C PHE A 180 -18.15 0.46 -17.76
N GLN A 181 -18.01 -0.47 -16.82
CA GLN A 181 -16.80 -0.59 -16.00
C GLN A 181 -15.56 -0.93 -16.85
N LEU A 182 -15.71 -1.83 -17.84
CA LEU A 182 -14.66 -2.17 -18.80
C LEU A 182 -14.29 -0.97 -19.69
N LEU A 183 -15.29 -0.21 -20.16
CA LEU A 183 -15.06 1.00 -20.95
C LEU A 183 -14.28 2.06 -20.17
N ILE A 184 -14.61 2.28 -18.89
CA ILE A 184 -13.84 3.17 -18.01
C ILE A 184 -12.40 2.66 -17.87
N ALA A 185 -12.21 1.37 -17.58
CA ALA A 185 -10.89 0.80 -17.39
C ALA A 185 -10.01 0.93 -18.64
N ILE A 186 -10.54 0.61 -19.82
CA ILE A 186 -9.83 0.77 -21.10
C ILE A 186 -9.56 2.26 -21.36
N GLY A 187 -10.54 3.13 -21.09
CA GLY A 187 -10.39 4.57 -21.20
C GLY A 187 -9.20 5.08 -20.40
N VAL A 188 -9.15 4.80 -19.10
CA VAL A 188 -8.09 5.32 -18.22
C VAL A 188 -6.73 4.66 -18.48
N LEU A 189 -6.70 3.37 -18.80
CA LEU A 189 -5.44 2.62 -18.92
C LEU A 189 -4.82 2.64 -20.33
N LYS A 190 -5.61 2.85 -21.39
CA LYS A 190 -5.14 2.76 -22.77
C LYS A 190 -5.37 4.02 -23.61
N VAL A 191 -6.37 4.85 -23.30
CA VAL A 191 -6.70 6.03 -24.11
C VAL A 191 -5.96 7.26 -23.57
N GLY A 192 -4.96 7.74 -24.32
CA GLY A 192 -4.05 8.81 -23.89
C GLY A 192 -4.74 10.07 -23.35
N PHE A 193 -5.76 10.60 -24.04
CA PHE A 193 -6.49 11.79 -23.58
C PHE A 193 -7.24 11.56 -22.26
N ILE A 194 -7.87 10.39 -22.08
CA ILE A 194 -8.60 10.06 -20.84
C ILE A 194 -7.60 9.84 -19.70
N LYS A 195 -6.48 9.15 -19.98
CA LYS A 195 -5.36 8.99 -19.05
C LYS A 195 -4.87 10.34 -18.55
N SER A 196 -4.58 11.29 -19.44
CA SER A 196 -4.16 12.65 -19.07
C SER A 196 -5.21 13.40 -18.25
N GLY A 197 -6.50 13.18 -18.50
CA GLY A 197 -7.58 13.72 -17.67
C GLY A 197 -7.53 13.18 -16.23
N PHE A 198 -7.36 11.87 -16.06
CA PHE A 198 -7.22 11.26 -14.72
C PHE A 198 -5.92 11.66 -14.02
N GLU A 199 -4.82 11.81 -14.76
CA GLU A 199 -3.56 12.34 -14.23
C GLU A 199 -3.71 13.79 -13.78
N ALA A 200 -4.44 14.63 -14.52
CA ALA A 200 -4.71 16.01 -14.11
C ALA A 200 -5.53 16.06 -12.79
N VAL A 201 -6.53 15.19 -12.65
CA VAL A 201 -7.28 15.07 -11.38
C VAL A 201 -6.38 14.51 -10.27
N GLY A 202 -5.55 13.51 -10.56
CA GLY A 202 -4.57 12.98 -9.61
C GLY A 202 -3.58 14.03 -9.11
N GLN A 203 -3.10 14.87 -10.03
CA GLN A 203 -2.22 15.99 -9.69
C GLN A 203 -2.92 17.01 -8.78
N LEU A 204 -4.22 17.25 -8.97
CA LEU A 204 -4.99 18.09 -8.06
C LEU A 204 -4.98 17.52 -6.63
N PHE A 205 -5.19 16.21 -6.46
CA PHE A 205 -5.10 15.57 -5.15
C PHE A 205 -3.70 15.69 -4.54
N ILE A 206 -2.65 15.51 -5.34
CA ILE A 206 -1.26 15.65 -4.90
C ILE A 206 -0.96 17.10 -4.48
N ASN A 207 -1.42 18.10 -5.22
CA ASN A 207 -1.24 19.50 -4.84
C ASN A 207 -1.94 19.81 -3.50
N VAL A 208 -3.11 19.22 -3.26
CA VAL A 208 -3.82 19.34 -1.99
C VAL A 208 -3.06 18.67 -0.84
N LEU A 209 -2.39 17.55 -1.08
CA LEU A 209 -1.47 16.94 -0.10
C LEU A 209 -0.37 17.93 0.30
N GLU A 210 0.25 18.60 -0.67
CA GLU A 210 1.30 19.59 -0.39
C GLU A 210 0.79 20.82 0.37
N TYR A 211 -0.44 21.28 0.10
CA TYR A 211 -1.07 22.33 0.92
C TYR A 211 -1.31 21.89 2.36
N THR A 212 -1.69 20.63 2.55
CA THR A 212 -1.86 20.05 3.89
C THR A 212 -0.51 19.95 4.61
N ARG A 213 0.57 19.61 3.89
CA ARG A 213 1.93 19.55 4.44
C ARG A 213 2.37 20.90 5.00
N ALA A 214 2.06 22.01 4.33
CA ALA A 214 2.36 23.35 4.85
C ALA A 214 1.65 23.63 6.19
N GLY A 215 0.39 23.22 6.34
CA GLY A 215 -0.34 23.34 7.60
C GLY A 215 0.20 22.40 8.69
N SER A 216 0.64 21.21 8.30
CA SER A 216 1.23 20.23 9.22
C SER A 216 2.60 20.69 9.71
N GLU A 217 3.43 21.27 8.84
CA GLU A 217 4.73 21.86 9.20
C GLU A 217 4.57 23.00 10.20
N PHE A 218 3.54 23.85 10.01
CA PHE A 218 3.22 24.88 10.99
C PHE A 218 2.85 24.32 12.38
N LEU A 219 2.13 23.19 12.44
CA LEU A 219 1.66 22.60 13.70
C LEU A 219 2.73 21.72 14.38
N PHE A 220 3.51 20.97 13.61
CA PHE A 220 4.38 19.91 14.13
C PHE A 220 5.88 20.16 13.87
N GLY A 221 6.23 21.15 13.04
CA GLY A 221 7.61 21.51 12.71
C GLY A 221 8.46 20.32 12.26
N GLY A 222 9.70 20.28 12.76
CA GLY A 222 10.68 19.24 12.40
C GLY A 222 10.30 17.79 12.73
N MET A 223 9.17 17.53 13.40
CA MET A 223 8.65 16.16 13.58
C MET A 223 8.16 15.52 12.26
N LEU A 224 8.06 16.31 11.18
CA LEU A 224 7.80 15.81 9.83
C LEU A 224 9.07 15.41 9.07
N ASP A 225 10.27 15.69 9.61
CA ASP A 225 11.53 15.33 8.95
C ASP A 225 11.79 13.83 9.09
N ILE A 226 11.64 13.13 7.96
CA ILE A 226 11.85 11.68 7.85
C ILE A 226 13.31 11.31 8.13
N ASN A 227 14.27 12.18 7.82
CA ASN A 227 15.69 11.88 8.07
C ASN A 227 16.02 11.88 9.55
N SER A 228 15.30 12.69 10.34
CA SER A 228 15.51 12.83 11.78
C SER A 228 14.67 11.85 12.59
N PHE A 229 13.39 11.68 12.25
CA PHE A 229 12.41 10.95 13.06
C PHE A 229 11.78 9.74 12.35
N GLY A 230 12.13 9.50 11.08
CA GLY A 230 11.44 8.53 10.25
C GLY A 230 10.03 8.97 9.85
N PHE A 231 9.30 8.07 9.21
CA PHE A 231 7.93 8.32 8.79
C PHE A 231 6.96 8.22 9.99
N ILE A 232 6.50 9.35 10.52
CA ILE A 232 5.49 9.37 11.60
C ILE A 232 4.08 9.48 11.00
N PHE A 233 3.39 8.34 10.96
CA PHE A 233 2.02 8.23 10.45
C PHE A 233 1.06 9.30 11.01
N ALA A 234 1.09 9.51 12.32
CA ALA A 234 0.16 10.41 13.01
C ALA A 234 0.28 11.87 12.57
N PHE A 235 1.47 12.31 12.15
CA PHE A 235 1.73 13.69 11.75
C PHE A 235 1.73 13.87 10.23
N GLN A 236 2.02 12.83 9.47
CA GLN A 236 2.09 12.93 8.00
C GLN A 236 0.77 12.60 7.30
N VAL A 237 -0.11 11.82 7.95
CA VAL A 237 -1.30 11.26 7.27
C VAL A 237 -2.61 11.73 7.89
N LEU A 238 -2.73 11.73 9.22
CA LEU A 238 -3.96 12.14 9.88
C LEU A 238 -4.36 13.60 9.59
N PRO A 239 -3.44 14.57 9.49
CA PRO A 239 -3.80 15.95 9.13
C PRO A 239 -4.43 16.07 7.74
N THR A 240 -4.03 15.21 6.79
CA THR A 240 -4.62 15.13 5.46
C THR A 240 -6.11 14.81 5.52
N ILE A 241 -6.51 13.87 6.38
CA ILE A 241 -7.91 13.49 6.57
C ILE A 241 -8.71 14.70 7.07
N ILE A 242 -8.15 15.47 8.02
CA ILE A 242 -8.79 16.66 8.59
C ILE A 242 -8.98 17.73 7.51
N PHE A 243 -7.91 18.05 6.78
CA PHE A 243 -7.94 19.08 5.74
C PHE A 243 -8.91 18.72 4.60
N PHE A 244 -8.85 17.49 4.09
CA PHE A 244 -9.76 17.07 3.02
C PHE A 244 -11.22 17.02 3.46
N SER A 245 -11.50 16.73 4.73
CA SER A 245 -12.86 16.78 5.27
C SER A 245 -13.39 18.22 5.30
N ALA A 246 -12.56 19.17 5.72
CA ALA A 246 -12.86 20.60 5.64
C ALA A 246 -13.08 21.06 4.19
N LEU A 247 -12.18 20.68 3.27
CA LEU A 247 -12.30 21.01 1.85
C LEU A 247 -13.58 20.43 1.23
N THR A 248 -13.90 19.17 1.52
CA THR A 248 -15.11 18.51 1.01
C THR A 248 -16.36 19.21 1.52
N SER A 249 -16.39 19.60 2.80
CA SER A 249 -17.48 20.39 3.39
C SER A 249 -17.66 21.74 2.68
N VAL A 250 -16.56 22.42 2.35
CA VAL A 250 -16.59 23.68 1.57
C VAL A 250 -17.15 23.45 0.16
N LEU A 251 -16.68 22.41 -0.54
CA LEU A 251 -17.17 22.08 -1.89
C LEU A 251 -18.67 21.72 -1.87
N PHE A 252 -19.14 21.11 -0.79
CA PHE A 252 -20.54 20.83 -0.56
C PHE A 252 -21.34 22.11 -0.28
N TYR A 253 -20.83 23.02 0.57
CA TYR A 253 -21.47 24.31 0.84
C TYR A 253 -21.66 25.15 -0.44
N PHE A 254 -20.67 25.14 -1.33
CA PHE A 254 -20.74 25.84 -2.61
C PHE A 254 -21.58 25.14 -3.70
N GLY A 255 -22.07 23.93 -3.45
CA GLY A 255 -22.89 23.21 -4.44
C GLY A 255 -22.09 22.45 -5.50
N ILE A 256 -20.76 22.41 -5.43
CA ILE A 256 -19.90 21.83 -6.48
C ILE A 256 -20.07 20.32 -6.53
N ILE A 257 -20.05 19.66 -5.37
CA ILE A 257 -20.26 18.20 -5.27
C ILE A 257 -21.64 17.82 -5.81
N GLN A 258 -22.67 18.61 -5.51
CA GLN A 258 -24.04 18.35 -5.94
C GLN A 258 -24.17 18.41 -7.46
N ILE A 259 -23.48 19.35 -8.12
CA ILE A 259 -23.48 19.45 -9.60
C ILE A 259 -22.84 18.21 -10.22
N VAL A 260 -21.64 17.83 -9.75
CA VAL A 260 -20.89 16.68 -10.28
C VAL A 260 -21.67 15.38 -10.05
N VAL A 261 -22.13 15.17 -8.82
CA VAL A 261 -22.83 13.95 -8.42
C VAL A 261 -24.20 13.84 -9.09
N LYS A 262 -24.92 14.95 -9.32
CA LYS A 262 -26.16 14.94 -10.11
C LYS A 262 -25.92 14.51 -11.55
N GLY A 263 -24.86 15.02 -12.19
CA GLY A 263 -24.50 14.63 -13.56
C GLY A 263 -24.16 13.14 -13.66
N MET A 264 -23.35 12.63 -12.74
CA MET A 264 -22.97 11.21 -12.69
C MET A 264 -24.16 10.31 -12.32
N GLY A 265 -24.98 10.72 -11.35
CA GLY A 265 -26.18 10.01 -10.95
C GLY A 265 -27.19 9.92 -12.10
N TRP A 266 -27.40 11.01 -12.84
CA TRP A 266 -28.24 10.99 -14.04
C TRP A 266 -27.71 10.02 -15.10
N LEU A 267 -26.39 10.03 -15.34
CA LEU A 267 -25.74 9.13 -16.29
C LEU A 267 -25.95 7.66 -15.90
N LEU A 268 -25.68 7.31 -14.65
CA LEU A 268 -25.84 5.95 -14.12
C LEU A 268 -27.31 5.51 -14.14
N THR A 269 -28.24 6.39 -13.75
CA THR A 269 -29.70 6.14 -13.81
C THR A 269 -30.13 5.79 -15.22
N LYS A 270 -29.75 6.60 -16.21
CA LYS A 270 -30.10 6.37 -17.63
C LYS A 270 -29.47 5.11 -18.20
N LEU A 271 -28.19 4.86 -17.90
CA LEU A 271 -27.47 3.73 -18.49
C LEU A 271 -27.87 2.39 -17.88
N LEU A 272 -28.11 2.34 -16.57
CA LEU A 272 -28.26 1.08 -15.82
C LEU A 272 -29.70 0.82 -15.37
N ASN A 273 -30.61 1.77 -15.61
CA ASN A 273 -32.03 1.68 -15.27
C ASN A 273 -32.26 1.35 -13.78
N ILE A 274 -31.66 2.19 -12.93
CA ILE A 274 -31.75 2.15 -11.46
C ILE A 274 -32.48 3.39 -10.94
N SER A 275 -32.87 3.41 -9.66
CA SER A 275 -33.58 4.57 -9.12
C SER A 275 -32.68 5.80 -8.98
N GLY A 276 -33.28 6.99 -9.05
CA GLY A 276 -32.50 8.23 -9.02
C GLY A 276 -31.79 8.44 -7.68
N ALA A 277 -32.44 8.06 -6.57
CA ALA A 277 -31.87 8.17 -5.23
C ALA A 277 -30.68 7.20 -5.03
N GLU A 278 -30.84 5.91 -5.36
CA GLU A 278 -29.73 4.96 -5.20
C GLU A 278 -28.55 5.32 -6.14
N SER A 279 -28.86 5.82 -7.34
CA SER A 279 -27.85 6.27 -8.29
C SER A 279 -27.09 7.50 -7.79
N LEU A 280 -27.76 8.44 -7.15
CA LEU A 280 -27.12 9.63 -6.58
C LEU A 280 -26.19 9.26 -5.42
N SER A 281 -26.61 8.33 -4.56
CA SER A 281 -25.76 7.85 -3.47
C SER A 281 -24.51 7.15 -3.98
N VAL A 282 -24.63 6.27 -4.98
CA VAL A 282 -23.47 5.58 -5.59
C VAL A 282 -22.54 6.56 -6.31
N ALA A 283 -23.09 7.55 -7.02
CA ALA A 283 -22.27 8.60 -7.63
C ALA A 283 -21.57 9.48 -6.58
N GLY A 284 -22.24 9.77 -5.46
CA GLY A 284 -21.67 10.51 -4.33
C GLY A 284 -20.50 9.77 -3.69
N ASN A 285 -20.64 8.46 -3.53
CA ASN A 285 -19.63 7.56 -2.94
C ASN A 285 -18.29 7.52 -3.70
N ILE A 286 -18.21 8.03 -4.93
CA ILE A 286 -16.94 8.18 -5.68
C ILE A 286 -16.03 9.23 -5.03
N PHE A 287 -16.63 10.22 -4.35
CA PHE A 287 -15.91 11.35 -3.73
C PHE A 287 -16.10 11.41 -2.22
N LEU A 288 -17.30 11.05 -1.76
CA LEU A 288 -17.73 11.07 -0.37
C LEU A 288 -17.61 9.67 0.24
N GLY A 289 -17.50 9.58 1.57
CA GLY A 289 -17.48 8.30 2.24
C GLY A 289 -18.88 7.70 2.42
N GLN A 290 -18.88 6.49 2.99
CA GLN A 290 -20.08 5.66 3.18
C GLN A 290 -21.13 6.27 4.12
N THR A 291 -20.76 7.29 4.91
CA THR A 291 -21.66 8.01 5.82
C THR A 291 -22.10 9.36 5.28
N GLU A 292 -21.30 9.99 4.41
CA GLU A 292 -21.57 11.30 3.85
C GLU A 292 -22.39 11.21 2.55
N ALA A 293 -22.13 10.23 1.69
CA ALA A 293 -22.89 10.07 0.45
C ALA A 293 -24.40 9.88 0.66
N PRO A 294 -24.87 9.12 1.69
CA PRO A 294 -26.29 9.02 2.01
C PRO A 294 -26.97 10.35 2.41
N LEU A 295 -26.21 11.37 2.84
CA LEU A 295 -26.77 12.70 3.15
C LEU A 295 -27.41 13.37 1.93
N LEU A 296 -26.85 13.12 0.74
CA LEU A 296 -27.37 13.65 -0.53
C LEU A 296 -28.81 13.19 -0.82
N ILE A 297 -29.18 12.04 -0.26
CA ILE A 297 -30.48 11.38 -0.45
C ILE A 297 -31.27 11.23 0.84
N LYS A 298 -30.95 12.00 1.89
CA LYS A 298 -31.55 11.89 3.22
C LYS A 298 -33.09 11.83 3.18
N ALA A 299 -33.72 12.66 2.34
CA ALA A 299 -35.17 12.72 2.20
C ALA A 299 -35.82 11.43 1.65
N TYR A 300 -35.04 10.58 0.98
CA TYR A 300 -35.49 9.36 0.32
C TYR A 300 -35.22 8.10 1.15
N LEU A 301 -34.19 8.11 2.01
CA LEU A 301 -33.70 6.93 2.72
C LEU A 301 -34.79 6.12 3.44
N GLU A 302 -35.72 6.80 4.12
CA GLU A 302 -36.81 6.11 4.85
C GLU A 302 -37.77 5.35 3.93
N LYS A 303 -37.95 5.83 2.70
CA LYS A 303 -38.90 5.28 1.73
C LYS A 303 -38.25 4.27 0.77
N MET A 304 -36.93 4.13 0.81
CA MET A 304 -36.22 3.22 -0.08
C MET A 304 -36.65 1.77 0.15
N ASN A 305 -36.79 1.05 -0.95
CA ASN A 305 -36.99 -0.40 -0.89
C ASN A 305 -35.67 -1.12 -0.53
N LYS A 306 -35.76 -2.44 -0.34
CA LYS A 306 -34.62 -3.25 0.11
C LYS A 306 -33.48 -3.34 -0.91
N SER A 307 -33.79 -3.37 -2.22
CA SER A 307 -32.75 -3.44 -3.25
C SER A 307 -31.99 -2.11 -3.34
N GLU A 308 -32.71 -0.99 -3.23
CA GLU A 308 -32.14 0.35 -3.16
C GLU A 308 -31.26 0.54 -1.92
N MET A 309 -31.77 0.16 -0.74
CA MET A 309 -31.01 0.26 0.50
C MET A 309 -29.75 -0.62 0.45
N LEU A 310 -29.82 -1.82 -0.13
CA LEU A 310 -28.63 -2.64 -0.30
C LEU A 310 -27.60 -1.97 -1.23
N LEU A 311 -28.04 -1.32 -2.32
CA LEU A 311 -27.11 -0.60 -3.20
C LEU A 311 -26.45 0.59 -2.51
N VAL A 312 -27.18 1.35 -1.67
CA VAL A 312 -26.58 2.42 -0.85
C VAL A 312 -25.46 1.87 0.03
N MET A 313 -25.71 0.74 0.70
CA MET A 313 -24.71 0.09 1.56
C MET A 313 -23.53 -0.47 0.77
N VAL A 314 -23.79 -1.24 -0.30
CA VAL A 314 -22.75 -1.84 -1.16
C VAL A 314 -21.92 -0.76 -1.83
N GLY A 315 -22.55 0.31 -2.31
CA GLY A 315 -21.87 1.47 -2.90
C GLY A 315 -20.88 2.10 -1.93
N GLY A 316 -21.30 2.34 -0.69
CA GLY A 316 -20.41 2.89 0.34
C GLY A 316 -19.25 1.97 0.72
N MET A 317 -19.43 0.65 0.70
CA MET A 317 -18.35 -0.31 0.98
C MET A 317 -17.44 -0.56 -0.23
N ALA A 318 -17.94 -0.37 -1.45
CA ALA A 318 -17.18 -0.59 -2.67
C ALA A 318 -16.20 0.55 -2.98
N THR A 319 -16.47 1.75 -2.49
CA THR A 319 -15.70 2.96 -2.79
C THR A 319 -14.93 3.48 -1.57
N VAL A 320 -14.16 4.55 -1.80
CA VAL A 320 -13.31 5.22 -0.82
C VAL A 320 -13.57 6.72 -0.88
N ALA A 321 -13.56 7.39 0.28
CA ALA A 321 -13.67 8.84 0.36
C ALA A 321 -12.41 9.54 -0.17
N GLY A 322 -12.57 10.71 -0.79
CA GLY A 322 -11.45 11.52 -1.27
C GLY A 322 -10.43 11.87 -0.16
N ALA A 323 -10.92 12.03 1.08
CA ALA A 323 -10.07 12.37 2.22
C ALA A 323 -9.01 11.31 2.57
N VAL A 324 -9.36 10.03 2.44
CA VAL A 324 -8.45 8.93 2.74
C VAL A 324 -7.71 8.43 1.49
N LEU A 325 -8.26 8.68 0.29
CA LEU A 325 -7.57 8.41 -0.97
C LEU A 325 -6.24 9.15 -1.07
N ALA A 326 -6.18 10.38 -0.56
CA ALA A 326 -4.96 11.17 -0.47
C ALA A 326 -3.89 10.51 0.43
N ALA A 327 -4.28 9.90 1.54
CA ALA A 327 -3.39 9.13 2.39
C ALA A 327 -2.78 7.92 1.66
N TYR A 328 -3.59 7.19 0.88
CA TYR A 328 -3.13 6.01 0.13
C TYR A 328 -2.17 6.36 -1.01
N ILE A 329 -2.37 7.53 -1.65
CA ILE A 329 -1.39 8.07 -2.61
C ILE A 329 -0.04 8.28 -1.91
N GLY A 330 -0.05 8.83 -0.69
CA GLY A 330 1.15 9.00 0.13
C GLY A 330 1.83 7.66 0.47
N PHE A 331 1.06 6.66 0.94
CA PHE A 331 1.62 5.35 1.31
C PHE A 331 2.30 4.62 0.16
N LEU A 332 1.69 4.64 -1.03
CA LEU A 332 2.16 3.85 -2.17
C LEU A 332 3.21 4.60 -3.00
N GLY A 333 3.08 5.93 -3.07
CA GLY A 333 3.97 6.81 -3.80
C GLY A 333 5.20 7.26 -3.01
N GLY A 334 5.20 7.18 -1.68
CA GLY A 334 6.31 7.66 -0.86
C GLY A 334 6.59 9.14 -1.14
N ASP A 335 7.85 9.52 -1.35
CA ASP A 335 8.26 10.87 -1.78
C ASP A 335 8.48 11.02 -3.29
N ASP A 336 8.24 9.96 -4.07
CA ASP A 336 8.41 9.97 -5.52
C ASP A 336 7.17 10.60 -6.20
N PRO A 337 7.30 11.75 -6.87
CA PRO A 337 6.18 12.42 -7.53
C PRO A 337 5.55 11.59 -8.67
N GLU A 338 6.36 10.84 -9.41
CA GLU A 338 5.88 10.03 -10.55
C GLU A 338 5.10 8.81 -10.06
N LEU A 339 5.57 8.17 -8.98
CA LEU A 339 4.85 7.08 -8.35
C LEU A 339 3.55 7.57 -7.69
N ARG A 340 3.57 8.70 -6.99
CA ARG A 340 2.35 9.33 -6.44
C ARG A 340 1.31 9.56 -7.54
N LEU A 341 1.72 10.12 -8.68
CA LEU A 341 0.82 10.36 -9.81
C LEU A 341 0.27 9.05 -10.39
N THR A 342 1.12 8.03 -10.49
CA THR A 342 0.74 6.70 -10.97
C THR A 342 -0.34 6.07 -10.07
N PHE A 343 -0.12 6.04 -8.75
CA PHE A 343 -1.10 5.50 -7.81
C PHE A 343 -2.35 6.38 -7.68
N ALA A 344 -2.23 7.70 -7.76
CA ALA A 344 -3.38 8.61 -7.79
C ALA A 344 -4.31 8.28 -8.96
N LYS A 345 -3.75 8.11 -10.17
CA LYS A 345 -4.51 7.70 -11.36
C LYS A 345 -5.22 6.35 -11.14
N HIS A 346 -4.53 5.36 -10.58
CA HIS A 346 -5.12 4.03 -10.33
C HIS A 346 -6.20 4.05 -9.24
N LEU A 347 -6.01 4.77 -8.14
CA LEU A 347 -6.99 4.91 -7.07
C LEU A 347 -8.24 5.67 -7.54
N LEU A 348 -8.07 6.74 -8.32
CA LEU A 348 -9.18 7.46 -8.93
C LEU A 348 -9.96 6.59 -9.90
N ALA A 349 -9.26 5.83 -10.75
CA ALA A 349 -9.89 4.87 -11.65
C ALA A 349 -10.67 3.79 -10.87
N ALA A 350 -10.08 3.25 -9.80
CA ALA A 350 -10.72 2.27 -8.94
C ALA A 350 -12.01 2.81 -8.31
N SER A 351 -11.99 4.03 -7.78
CA SER A 351 -13.18 4.68 -7.20
C SER A 351 -14.31 4.86 -8.23
N VAL A 352 -13.99 5.36 -9.43
CA VAL A 352 -14.99 5.55 -10.50
C VAL A 352 -15.52 4.21 -11.02
N MET A 353 -14.67 3.20 -11.15
CA MET A 353 -15.05 1.84 -11.57
C MET A 353 -15.87 1.09 -10.52
N ALA A 354 -15.67 1.38 -9.24
CA ALA A 354 -16.41 0.75 -8.15
C ALA A 354 -17.91 1.10 -8.17
N ALA A 355 -18.30 2.27 -8.68
CA ALA A 355 -19.72 2.65 -8.80
C ALA A 355 -20.55 1.68 -9.67
N PRO A 356 -20.23 1.44 -10.96
CA PRO A 356 -20.93 0.43 -11.75
C PRO A 356 -20.74 -0.99 -11.21
N GLY A 357 -19.57 -1.32 -10.65
CA GLY A 357 -19.34 -2.61 -10.02
C GLY A 357 -20.28 -2.88 -8.82
N ALA A 358 -20.47 -1.87 -7.97
CA ALA A 358 -21.41 -1.91 -6.84
C ALA A 358 -22.85 -2.11 -7.31
N ILE A 359 -23.25 -1.42 -8.39
CA ILE A 359 -24.58 -1.58 -9.00
C ILE A 359 -24.78 -3.01 -9.48
N VAL A 360 -23.83 -3.54 -10.26
CA VAL A 360 -23.88 -4.90 -10.79
C VAL A 360 -24.05 -5.91 -9.64
N ILE A 361 -23.19 -5.85 -8.63
CA ILE A 361 -23.17 -6.84 -7.56
C ILE A 361 -24.37 -6.69 -6.63
N SER A 362 -24.76 -5.47 -6.27
CA SER A 362 -25.94 -5.25 -5.44
C SER A 362 -27.21 -5.78 -6.12
N LYS A 363 -27.39 -5.49 -7.42
CA LYS A 363 -28.57 -5.96 -8.18
C LYS A 363 -28.54 -7.47 -8.46
N ILE A 364 -27.40 -8.15 -8.33
CA ILE A 364 -27.34 -9.62 -8.29
C ILE A 364 -27.70 -10.13 -6.89
N LEU A 365 -27.12 -9.57 -5.84
CA LEU A 365 -27.31 -10.01 -4.45
C LEU A 365 -28.75 -9.81 -3.96
N TYR A 366 -29.39 -8.72 -4.36
CA TYR A 366 -30.80 -8.43 -4.08
C TYR A 366 -31.43 -7.69 -5.26
N PRO A 367 -31.99 -8.42 -6.24
CA PRO A 367 -32.55 -7.81 -7.45
C PRO A 367 -33.75 -6.91 -7.16
N GLN A 368 -33.91 -5.90 -8.01
CA GLN A 368 -35.03 -4.96 -7.96
C GLN A 368 -36.31 -5.64 -8.47
N THR A 369 -37.31 -5.78 -7.60
CA THR A 369 -38.63 -6.34 -7.96
C THR A 369 -39.77 -5.32 -7.85
N GLU A 370 -39.57 -4.29 -7.06
CA GLU A 370 -40.54 -3.20 -6.85
C GLU A 370 -40.32 -2.10 -7.90
N PRO A 371 -41.36 -1.31 -8.24
CA PRO A 371 -41.20 -0.17 -9.14
C PRO A 371 -40.21 0.84 -8.56
N ILE A 372 -39.48 1.53 -9.43
CA ILE A 372 -38.46 2.52 -9.07
C ILE A 372 -38.87 3.91 -9.53
N GLU A 373 -38.51 4.93 -8.74
CA GLU A 373 -38.56 6.33 -9.15
C GLU A 373 -37.22 6.73 -9.75
N THR A 374 -37.21 7.11 -11.02
CA THR A 374 -35.97 7.47 -11.74
C THR A 374 -35.62 8.96 -11.62
N ASP A 375 -36.41 9.74 -10.89
CA ASP A 375 -36.14 11.17 -10.75
C ASP A 375 -34.94 11.42 -9.82
N VAL A 376 -34.04 12.30 -10.25
CA VAL A 376 -32.77 12.57 -9.55
C VAL A 376 -32.87 13.96 -8.91
N HIS A 377 -33.37 13.96 -7.69
CA HIS A 377 -33.41 15.14 -6.84
C HIS A 377 -32.34 15.04 -5.77
N VAL A 378 -31.45 16.04 -5.76
CA VAL A 378 -30.39 16.17 -4.74
C VAL A 378 -30.93 17.05 -3.61
N SER A 379 -30.72 16.65 -2.36
CA SER A 379 -30.98 17.56 -1.23
C SER A 379 -30.17 18.86 -1.42
N SER A 380 -30.85 20.00 -1.30
CA SER A 380 -30.22 21.32 -1.29
C SER A 380 -29.85 21.78 0.13
N ASP A 381 -29.91 20.89 1.12
CA ASP A 381 -29.48 21.21 2.48
C ASP A 381 -28.01 21.63 2.45
N LYS A 382 -27.72 22.84 2.93
CA LYS A 382 -26.33 23.33 3.02
C LYS A 382 -25.68 22.79 4.29
N ILE A 383 -24.41 22.39 4.17
CA ILE A 383 -23.57 22.14 5.34
C ILE A 383 -23.02 23.49 5.81
N GLY A 384 -23.45 23.92 6.99
CA GLY A 384 -23.05 25.20 7.57
C GLY A 384 -23.87 26.40 7.08
N SER A 385 -23.96 27.40 7.94
CA SER A 385 -24.65 28.68 7.70
C SER A 385 -23.86 29.63 6.79
N ASN A 386 -22.53 29.49 6.76
CA ASN A 386 -21.62 30.31 5.95
C ASN A 386 -20.32 29.53 5.64
N PHE A 387 -19.43 30.13 4.85
CA PHE A 387 -18.17 29.51 4.43
C PHE A 387 -17.26 29.08 5.60
N LEU A 388 -17.12 29.94 6.62
CA LEU A 388 -16.27 29.62 7.78
C LEU A 388 -16.90 28.53 8.65
N ASP A 389 -18.22 28.54 8.77
CA ASP A 389 -18.98 27.47 9.44
C ASP A 389 -18.85 26.13 8.71
N ALA A 390 -18.89 26.12 7.38
CA ALA A 390 -18.64 24.91 6.58
C ALA A 390 -17.22 24.35 6.81
N ILE A 391 -16.20 25.21 6.87
CA ILE A 391 -14.83 24.82 7.23
C ILE A 391 -14.80 24.21 8.63
N ALA A 392 -15.34 24.92 9.64
CA ALA A 392 -15.29 24.48 11.04
C ALA A 392 -15.98 23.12 11.25
N ASN A 393 -17.16 22.91 10.66
CA ASN A 393 -17.87 21.64 10.72
C ASN A 393 -17.08 20.53 10.02
N GLY A 394 -16.55 20.78 8.82
CA GLY A 394 -15.75 19.81 8.08
C GLY A 394 -14.45 19.44 8.79
N THR A 395 -13.78 20.40 9.43
CA THR A 395 -12.59 20.17 10.27
C THR A 395 -12.93 19.31 11.50
N THR A 396 -14.07 19.56 12.15
CA THR A 396 -14.48 18.80 13.34
C THR A 396 -14.81 17.35 13.01
N GLU A 397 -15.55 17.12 11.92
CA GLU A 397 -15.83 15.76 11.44
C GLU A 397 -14.55 15.07 10.95
N GLY A 398 -13.67 15.81 10.26
CA GLY A 398 -12.36 15.32 9.86
C GLY A 398 -11.47 14.92 11.03
N LEU A 399 -11.46 15.70 12.12
CA LEU A 399 -10.73 15.38 13.34
C LEU A 399 -11.26 14.10 13.99
N ARG A 400 -12.59 13.99 14.11
CA ARG A 400 -13.21 12.76 14.64
C ARG A 400 -12.83 11.55 13.78
N LEU A 401 -12.89 11.69 12.46
CA LEU A 401 -12.48 10.64 11.52
C LEU A 401 -11.00 10.27 11.69
N ALA A 402 -10.10 11.26 11.73
CA ALA A 402 -8.67 11.06 11.87
C ALA A 402 -8.29 10.37 13.19
N VAL A 403 -8.86 10.79 14.32
CA VAL A 403 -8.65 10.16 15.63
C VAL A 403 -9.19 8.73 15.64
N ASN A 404 -10.39 8.51 15.06
CA ASN A 404 -10.95 7.17 14.95
C ASN A 404 -10.05 6.26 14.11
N VAL A 405 -9.53 6.73 12.97
CA VAL A 405 -8.59 5.97 12.13
C VAL A 405 -7.31 5.65 12.91
N GLY A 406 -6.68 6.64 13.56
CA GLY A 406 -5.46 6.42 14.34
C GLY A 406 -5.66 5.42 15.49
N ALA A 407 -6.74 5.57 16.27
CA ALA A 407 -7.05 4.67 17.37
C ALA A 407 -7.40 3.25 16.87
N MET A 408 -8.16 3.15 15.78
CA MET A 408 -8.52 1.87 15.16
C MET A 408 -7.28 1.13 14.65
N LEU A 409 -6.34 1.82 14.00
CA LEU A 409 -5.10 1.21 13.51
C LEU A 409 -4.22 0.71 14.65
N LEU A 410 -4.03 1.51 15.70
CA LEU A 410 -3.29 1.09 16.88
C LEU A 410 -3.88 -0.21 17.46
N VAL A 411 -5.19 -0.25 17.65
CA VAL A 411 -5.89 -1.40 18.23
C VAL A 411 -5.79 -2.63 17.33
N PHE A 412 -6.05 -2.51 16.02
CA PHE A 412 -5.99 -3.65 15.12
C PHE A 412 -4.58 -4.21 14.95
N VAL A 413 -3.57 -3.35 14.78
CA VAL A 413 -2.17 -3.80 14.69
C VAL A 413 -1.77 -4.54 15.97
N ALA A 414 -2.14 -4.03 17.14
CA ALA A 414 -1.90 -4.71 18.41
C ALA A 414 -2.63 -6.06 18.51
N PHE A 415 -3.89 -6.15 18.06
CA PHE A 415 -4.62 -7.41 18.04
C PHE A 415 -4.03 -8.43 17.06
N ILE A 416 -3.58 -7.99 15.88
CA ILE A 416 -2.90 -8.85 14.91
C ILE A 416 -1.60 -9.39 15.52
N ALA A 417 -0.77 -8.51 16.09
CA ALA A 417 0.48 -8.92 16.74
C ALA A 417 0.23 -9.89 17.92
N MET A 418 -0.76 -9.61 18.76
CA MET A 418 -1.15 -10.51 19.86
C MET A 418 -1.63 -11.86 19.33
N PHE A 419 -2.50 -11.86 18.31
CA PHE A 419 -3.01 -13.09 17.71
C PHE A 419 -1.88 -13.92 17.11
N ASN A 420 -0.97 -13.29 16.35
CA ASN A 420 0.22 -13.91 15.77
C ASN A 420 1.13 -14.51 16.85
N GLY A 421 1.35 -13.78 17.96
CA GLY A 421 2.11 -14.32 19.10
C GLY A 421 1.46 -15.56 19.72
N ILE A 422 0.13 -15.57 19.87
CA ILE A 422 -0.60 -16.72 20.45
C ILE A 422 -0.56 -17.92 19.49
N ILE A 423 -0.94 -17.75 18.22
CA ILE A 423 -0.99 -18.87 17.27
C ILE A 423 0.40 -19.36 16.91
N GLY A 424 1.39 -18.46 16.85
CA GLY A 424 2.78 -18.79 16.60
C GLY A 424 3.36 -19.65 17.72
N ALA A 425 3.07 -19.32 18.98
CA ALA A 425 3.48 -20.13 20.13
C ALA A 425 2.80 -21.50 20.17
N LEU A 426 1.54 -21.60 19.74
CA LEU A 426 0.87 -22.90 19.61
C LEU A 426 1.44 -23.74 18.47
N ALA A 427 1.83 -23.10 17.37
CA ALA A 427 2.39 -23.75 16.19
C ALA A 427 3.88 -24.12 16.31
N SER A 428 4.59 -23.56 17.30
CA SER A 428 5.98 -23.92 17.62
C SER A 428 6.12 -25.18 18.46
N PHE A 429 5.02 -25.81 18.87
CA PHE A 429 5.08 -27.08 19.60
C PHE A 429 5.69 -28.18 18.71
N ASP A 430 6.86 -28.68 19.12
CA ASP A 430 7.71 -29.63 18.41
C ASP A 430 7.86 -30.98 19.16
N GLY A 431 7.18 -31.15 20.29
CA GLY A 431 7.21 -32.39 21.07
C GLY A 431 7.36 -32.18 22.58
N PHE A 432 7.76 -33.25 23.28
CA PHE A 432 8.08 -33.19 24.70
C PHE A 432 9.23 -34.14 25.06
N THR A 433 10.08 -33.67 25.97
CA THR A 433 11.22 -34.43 26.51
C THR A 433 10.99 -34.70 27.99
N ILE A 434 11.08 -35.96 28.39
CA ILE A 434 11.04 -36.38 29.80
C ILE A 434 12.42 -36.92 30.17
N GLU A 435 13.26 -36.05 30.74
CA GLU A 435 14.64 -36.38 31.14
C GLU A 435 14.69 -37.55 32.14
N ALA A 436 13.74 -37.61 33.09
CA ALA A 436 13.69 -38.66 34.11
C ALA A 436 13.45 -40.08 33.54
N LEU A 437 12.90 -40.19 32.33
CA LEU A 437 12.61 -41.47 31.67
C LEU A 437 13.45 -41.68 30.40
N ASN A 438 14.41 -40.79 30.11
CA ASN A 438 15.20 -40.78 28.88
C ASN A 438 14.33 -40.85 27.60
N PHE A 439 13.12 -40.27 27.67
CA PHE A 439 12.15 -40.30 26.58
C PHE A 439 12.13 -38.94 25.89
N ASN A 440 12.55 -38.90 24.64
CA ASN A 440 12.46 -37.72 23.77
C ASN A 440 11.52 -38.06 22.61
N TRP A 441 10.40 -37.34 22.53
CA TRP A 441 9.49 -37.41 21.41
C TRP A 441 9.41 -36.04 20.75
N GLN A 442 10.05 -35.93 19.57
CA GLN A 442 10.10 -34.72 18.75
C GLN A 442 9.49 -34.96 17.37
N PHE A 443 8.86 -33.94 16.81
CA PHE A 443 8.35 -33.88 15.45
C PHE A 443 8.54 -32.46 14.90
N MET A 444 8.54 -32.31 13.58
CA MET A 444 8.65 -31.00 12.94
C MET A 444 7.43 -30.13 13.31
N SER A 445 7.69 -28.98 13.94
CA SER A 445 6.61 -28.07 14.35
C SER A 445 5.88 -27.51 13.13
N LEU A 446 4.67 -26.99 13.34
CA LEU A 446 3.91 -26.40 12.25
C LEU A 446 4.61 -25.13 11.72
N ASN A 447 5.26 -24.35 12.59
CA ASN A 447 6.05 -23.19 12.15
C ASN A 447 7.21 -23.61 11.26
N GLU A 448 7.99 -24.62 11.66
CA GLU A 448 9.08 -25.14 10.84
C GLU A 448 8.59 -25.68 9.50
N TYR A 449 7.45 -26.36 9.47
CA TYR A 449 6.86 -26.81 8.22
C TYR A 449 6.49 -25.65 7.29
N ILE A 450 5.89 -24.58 7.84
CA ILE A 450 5.50 -23.39 7.07
C ILE A 450 6.74 -22.64 6.56
N ALA A 451 7.74 -22.41 7.41
CA ALA A 451 9.01 -21.77 7.04
C ALA A 451 9.75 -22.54 5.94
N ASN A 452 9.73 -23.87 5.99
CA ASN A 452 10.42 -24.70 5.00
C ASN A 452 9.68 -24.80 3.65
N LYS A 453 8.39 -24.47 3.58
CA LYS A 453 7.56 -24.68 2.38
C LYS A 453 6.98 -23.40 1.79
N THR A 454 7.07 -22.29 2.49
CA THR A 454 6.44 -21.03 2.12
C THR A 454 7.38 -19.86 2.39
N ALA A 455 7.00 -18.66 1.96
CA ALA A 455 7.75 -17.42 2.23
C ALA A 455 7.45 -16.81 3.62
N TYR A 456 6.73 -17.53 4.48
CA TYR A 456 6.36 -17.07 5.82
C TYR A 456 7.17 -17.80 6.88
N ASP A 457 7.61 -17.09 7.91
CA ASP A 457 8.43 -17.64 9.01
C ASP A 457 7.69 -18.66 9.90
N GLY A 458 6.36 -18.68 9.83
CA GLY A 458 5.53 -19.55 10.64
C GLY A 458 4.05 -19.27 10.49
N LEU A 459 3.25 -19.83 11.39
CA LEU A 459 1.81 -19.60 11.43
C LEU A 459 1.51 -18.17 11.90
N SER A 460 0.94 -17.38 11.00
CA SER A 460 0.44 -16.03 11.28
C SER A 460 -0.98 -15.84 10.75
N LEU A 461 -1.67 -14.80 11.20
CA LEU A 461 -2.98 -14.40 10.69
C LEU A 461 -2.88 -14.10 9.19
N GLU A 462 -1.81 -13.43 8.78
CA GLU A 462 -1.50 -13.13 7.39
C GLU A 462 -1.39 -14.42 6.57
N PHE A 463 -0.65 -15.42 7.05
CA PHE A 463 -0.54 -16.71 6.36
C PHE A 463 -1.88 -17.45 6.28
N ILE A 464 -2.66 -17.46 7.37
CA ILE A 464 -3.99 -18.11 7.41
C ILE A 464 -4.91 -17.46 6.40
N LEU A 465 -5.06 -16.13 6.46
CA LEU A 465 -5.92 -15.37 5.55
C LEU A 465 -5.42 -15.47 4.11
N GLY A 466 -4.10 -15.41 3.91
CA GLY A 466 -3.44 -15.62 2.63
C GLY A 466 -3.80 -16.95 2.00
N THR A 467 -3.70 -18.02 2.78
CA THR A 467 -4.02 -19.37 2.32
C THR A 467 -5.52 -19.55 2.05
N VAL A 468 -6.38 -18.99 2.89
CA VAL A 468 -7.86 -19.05 2.72
C VAL A 468 -8.30 -18.34 1.44
N PHE A 469 -7.73 -17.17 1.14
CA PHE A 469 -8.13 -16.38 -0.03
C PHE A 469 -7.28 -16.65 -1.29
N ALA A 470 -6.16 -17.36 -1.20
CA ALA A 470 -5.30 -17.70 -2.34
C ALA A 470 -6.05 -18.32 -3.54
N PRO A 471 -6.99 -19.28 -3.36
CA PRO A 471 -7.75 -19.83 -4.50
C PRO A 471 -8.57 -18.76 -5.23
N LEU A 472 -9.16 -17.81 -4.49
CA LEU A 472 -9.88 -16.68 -5.08
C LEU A 472 -8.93 -15.75 -5.83
N MET A 473 -7.74 -15.46 -5.26
CA MET A 473 -6.72 -14.62 -5.90
C MET A 473 -6.25 -15.21 -7.24
N TRP A 474 -6.03 -16.53 -7.27
CA TRP A 474 -5.69 -17.23 -8.51
C TRP A 474 -6.80 -17.16 -9.56
N LEU A 475 -8.07 -17.30 -9.14
CA LEU A 475 -9.23 -17.20 -10.04
C LEU A 475 -9.35 -15.81 -10.67
N ILE A 476 -9.06 -14.75 -9.93
CA ILE A 476 -9.11 -13.36 -10.44
C ILE A 476 -7.89 -12.95 -11.26
N GLY A 477 -6.94 -13.87 -11.51
CA GLY A 477 -5.83 -13.67 -12.43
C GLY A 477 -4.50 -13.24 -11.79
N VAL A 478 -4.35 -13.40 -10.47
CA VAL A 478 -3.07 -13.22 -9.76
C VAL A 478 -2.14 -14.40 -10.08
N ALA A 479 -0.84 -14.13 -10.19
CA ALA A 479 0.19 -15.14 -10.37
C ALA A 479 0.27 -16.09 -9.16
N LYS A 480 0.77 -17.31 -9.36
CA LYS A 480 0.80 -18.32 -8.28
C LYS A 480 1.75 -17.90 -7.15
N GLU A 481 2.79 -17.17 -7.50
CA GLU A 481 3.84 -16.67 -6.63
C GLU A 481 3.27 -15.62 -5.65
N ASP A 482 2.32 -14.81 -6.12
CA ASP A 482 1.75 -13.70 -5.34
C ASP A 482 0.40 -14.03 -4.70
N MET A 483 -0.19 -15.21 -4.98
CA MET A 483 -1.58 -15.50 -4.59
C MET A 483 -1.82 -15.47 -3.08
N THR A 484 -0.86 -15.94 -2.28
CA THR A 484 -0.95 -15.95 -0.82
C THR A 484 -0.82 -14.53 -0.27
N MET A 485 0.13 -13.74 -0.80
CA MET A 485 0.33 -12.34 -0.42
C MET A 485 -0.81 -11.42 -0.89
N MET A 486 -1.50 -11.75 -1.98
CA MET A 486 -2.72 -11.07 -2.37
C MET A 486 -3.90 -11.49 -1.47
N GLY A 487 -3.93 -12.76 -1.05
CA GLY A 487 -4.94 -13.29 -0.15
C GLY A 487 -4.86 -12.67 1.24
N GLN A 488 -3.65 -12.44 1.77
CA GLN A 488 -3.48 -11.80 3.08
C GLN A 488 -3.97 -10.36 3.02
N LEU A 489 -3.68 -9.62 1.95
CA LEU A 489 -4.13 -8.24 1.77
C LEU A 489 -5.65 -8.15 1.75
N LEU A 490 -6.32 -9.06 1.03
CA LEU A 490 -7.78 -9.16 1.05
C LEU A 490 -8.31 -9.49 2.44
N GLY A 491 -7.73 -10.49 3.11
CA GLY A 491 -8.21 -10.92 4.41
C GLY A 491 -8.02 -9.85 5.49
N ILE A 492 -6.85 -9.21 5.54
CA ILE A 492 -6.54 -8.13 6.49
C ILE A 492 -7.44 -6.93 6.23
N LYS A 493 -7.70 -6.58 4.96
CA LYS A 493 -8.71 -5.58 4.62
C LYS A 493 -10.06 -5.91 5.26
N LEU A 494 -10.55 -7.14 5.11
CA LEU A 494 -11.86 -7.54 5.62
C LEU A 494 -11.91 -7.58 7.16
N ALA A 495 -10.86 -8.13 7.77
CA ALA A 495 -10.76 -8.35 9.21
C ALA A 495 -10.53 -7.06 10.00
N ALA A 496 -9.69 -6.17 9.47
CA ALA A 496 -9.32 -4.91 10.09
C ALA A 496 -9.83 -3.72 9.28
N SER A 497 -9.04 -3.24 8.31
CA SER A 497 -9.41 -2.15 7.42
C SER A 497 -8.50 -2.09 6.20
N GLU A 498 -8.96 -1.37 5.18
CA GLU A 498 -8.17 -1.06 3.99
C GLU A 498 -6.90 -0.25 4.32
N PHE A 499 -6.90 0.55 5.40
CA PHE A 499 -5.69 1.24 5.84
C PHE A 499 -4.58 0.27 6.25
N VAL A 500 -4.90 -0.75 7.06
CA VAL A 500 -3.92 -1.79 7.43
C VAL A 500 -3.46 -2.54 6.16
N GLY A 501 -4.40 -2.82 5.26
CA GLY A 501 -4.09 -3.43 3.97
C GLY A 501 -3.12 -2.59 3.12
N TYR A 502 -3.28 -1.26 3.05
CA TYR A 502 -2.37 -0.40 2.30
C TYR A 502 -0.99 -0.29 2.94
N ILE A 503 -0.89 -0.28 4.27
CA ILE A 503 0.39 -0.32 4.97
C ILE A 503 1.13 -1.62 4.63
N GLN A 504 0.46 -2.77 4.72
CA GLN A 504 1.04 -4.06 4.31
C GLN A 504 1.39 -4.08 2.81
N LEU A 505 0.60 -3.45 1.94
CA LEU A 505 0.95 -3.36 0.52
C LEU A 505 2.23 -2.53 0.29
N THR A 506 2.45 -1.47 1.07
CA THR A 506 3.71 -0.71 1.03
C THR A 506 4.90 -1.58 1.41
N GLU A 507 4.76 -2.43 2.43
CA GLU A 507 5.79 -3.40 2.82
C GLU A 507 6.01 -4.46 1.73
N LEU A 508 4.93 -5.05 1.19
CA LEU A 508 5.03 -6.10 0.18
C LEU A 508 5.51 -5.60 -1.18
N LYS A 509 5.43 -4.29 -1.46
CA LYS A 509 6.02 -3.68 -2.65
C LYS A 509 7.53 -3.49 -2.52
N ASN A 510 8.07 -3.50 -1.30
CA ASN A 510 9.50 -3.28 -1.07
C ASN A 510 10.28 -4.57 -1.29
N VAL A 511 11.09 -4.62 -2.35
CA VAL A 511 11.94 -5.77 -2.71
C VAL A 511 13.03 -6.07 -1.68
N SER A 512 13.33 -5.13 -0.78
CA SER A 512 14.25 -5.36 0.33
C SER A 512 13.65 -6.25 1.44
N ASN A 513 12.32 -6.45 1.44
CA ASN A 513 11.66 -7.34 2.38
C ASN A 513 11.70 -8.78 1.85
N GLU A 514 11.94 -9.75 2.73
CA GLU A 514 11.94 -11.18 2.35
C GLU A 514 10.60 -11.62 1.76
N LEU A 515 9.50 -11.17 2.38
CA LEU A 515 8.16 -11.33 1.85
C LEU A 515 7.79 -10.11 1.00
N HIS A 516 7.83 -10.26 -0.31
CA HIS A 516 7.44 -9.22 -1.26
C HIS A 516 6.62 -9.77 -2.44
N LEU A 517 5.88 -8.91 -3.12
CA LEU A 517 5.19 -9.21 -4.38
C LEU A 517 6.20 -9.26 -5.52
N ASN A 518 6.03 -10.21 -6.42
CA ASN A 518 6.95 -10.45 -7.53
C ASN A 518 6.56 -9.67 -8.79
N TYR A 519 5.28 -9.33 -8.95
CA TYR A 519 4.77 -8.72 -10.17
C TYR A 519 4.18 -7.32 -9.93
N GLU A 520 4.53 -6.37 -10.80
CA GLU A 520 3.95 -5.02 -10.82
C GLU A 520 2.43 -5.09 -11.00
N LYS A 521 1.97 -6.03 -11.84
CA LYS A 521 0.57 -6.37 -12.02
C LYS A 521 -0.14 -6.61 -10.67
N SER A 522 0.47 -7.39 -9.78
CA SER A 522 -0.12 -7.71 -8.47
C SER A 522 -0.22 -6.47 -7.58
N ILE A 523 0.79 -5.58 -7.61
CA ILE A 523 0.77 -4.30 -6.88
C ILE A 523 -0.37 -3.41 -7.37
N ILE A 524 -0.54 -3.28 -8.69
CA ILE A 524 -1.64 -2.51 -9.27
C ILE A 524 -2.98 -3.19 -8.93
N MET A 525 -3.12 -4.50 -9.09
CA MET A 525 -4.35 -5.22 -8.72
C MET A 525 -4.68 -5.05 -7.23
N ALA A 526 -3.69 -5.09 -6.35
CA ALA A 526 -3.85 -4.85 -4.92
C ALA A 526 -4.37 -3.45 -4.64
N THR A 527 -3.86 -2.44 -5.37
CA THR A 527 -4.35 -1.06 -5.29
C THR A 527 -5.86 -0.97 -5.58
N TYR A 528 -6.35 -1.64 -6.62
CA TYR A 528 -7.80 -1.67 -6.92
C TYR A 528 -8.59 -2.52 -5.92
N MET A 529 -8.04 -3.65 -5.49
CA MET A 529 -8.67 -4.56 -4.55
C MET A 529 -8.84 -3.91 -3.17
N LEU A 530 -7.86 -3.15 -2.71
CA LEU A 530 -7.88 -2.47 -1.42
C LEU A 530 -8.72 -1.20 -1.45
N CYS A 531 -8.93 -0.60 -2.62
CA CYS A 531 -9.81 0.56 -2.80
C CYS A 531 -11.29 0.21 -2.54
N GLY A 532 -11.70 0.27 -1.27
CA GLY A 532 -13.09 0.20 -0.82
C GLY A 532 -13.18 0.00 0.68
N PHE A 533 -14.20 0.58 1.34
CA PHE A 533 -14.43 0.43 2.79
C PHE A 533 -15.01 -0.93 3.24
N ALA A 534 -15.04 -1.94 2.38
CA ALA A 534 -15.58 -3.26 2.72
C ALA A 534 -14.74 -3.96 3.80
N ASN A 535 -15.16 -3.85 5.07
CA ASN A 535 -14.61 -4.53 6.24
C ASN A 535 -15.70 -4.72 7.33
N PHE A 536 -15.45 -5.54 8.36
CA PHE A 536 -16.46 -5.79 9.41
C PHE A 536 -16.84 -4.54 10.21
N ALA A 537 -15.90 -3.62 10.46
CA ALA A 537 -16.17 -2.38 11.18
C ALA A 537 -17.14 -1.45 10.41
N SER A 538 -17.02 -1.42 9.08
CA SER A 538 -17.88 -0.62 8.20
C SER A 538 -19.36 -1.00 8.28
N ILE A 539 -19.69 -2.25 8.63
CA ILE A 539 -21.08 -2.64 8.92
C ILE A 539 -21.63 -1.78 10.07
N GLY A 540 -20.88 -1.68 11.17
CA GLY A 540 -21.25 -0.86 12.32
C GLY A 540 -21.35 0.63 11.97
N ILE A 541 -20.39 1.13 11.19
CA ILE A 541 -20.36 2.53 10.73
C ILE A 541 -21.61 2.85 9.89
N GLN A 542 -22.01 1.99 8.96
CA GLN A 542 -23.21 2.22 8.14
C GLN A 542 -24.50 2.11 8.93
N ILE A 543 -24.62 1.14 9.85
CA ILE A 543 -25.80 1.02 10.72
C ILE A 543 -25.94 2.26 11.60
N GLY A 544 -24.84 2.78 12.14
CA GLY A 544 -24.82 4.00 12.94
C GLY A 544 -25.14 5.25 12.11
N GLY A 545 -24.37 5.46 11.03
CA GLY A 545 -24.48 6.63 10.17
C GLY A 545 -25.80 6.69 9.41
N ILE A 546 -26.07 5.73 8.53
CA ILE A 546 -27.30 5.70 7.74
C ILE A 546 -28.53 5.54 8.65
N GLY A 547 -28.42 4.72 9.70
CA GLY A 547 -29.52 4.53 10.66
C GLY A 547 -29.83 5.76 11.51
N SER A 548 -28.92 6.72 11.63
CA SER A 548 -29.22 8.04 12.23
C SER A 548 -30.01 8.95 11.29
N LEU A 549 -29.83 8.77 9.98
CA LEU A 549 -30.54 9.53 8.93
C LEU A 549 -31.92 8.94 8.63
N ALA A 550 -32.06 7.62 8.75
CA ALA A 550 -33.31 6.89 8.56
C ALA A 550 -33.51 5.83 9.68
N PRO A 551 -33.97 6.25 10.88
CA PRO A 551 -34.21 5.35 12.00
C PRO A 551 -35.11 4.14 11.67
N GLY A 552 -36.10 4.29 10.79
CA GLY A 552 -37.00 3.21 10.37
C GLY A 552 -36.29 2.07 9.62
N GLN A 553 -35.15 2.36 9.00
CA GLN A 553 -34.38 1.41 8.20
C GLN A 553 -33.29 0.69 8.98
N ARG A 554 -33.06 1.02 10.26
CA ARG A 554 -31.97 0.45 11.07
C ARG A 554 -31.97 -1.09 11.11
N LYS A 555 -33.16 -1.71 11.16
CA LYS A 555 -33.33 -3.17 11.10
C LYS A 555 -32.92 -3.74 9.74
N THR A 556 -33.26 -3.05 8.64
CA THR A 556 -32.86 -3.43 7.29
C THR A 556 -31.34 -3.36 7.12
N LEU A 557 -30.73 -2.25 7.56
CA LEU A 557 -29.28 -2.06 7.52
C LEU A 557 -28.55 -3.19 8.26
N SER A 558 -28.98 -3.50 9.48
CA SER A 558 -28.38 -4.60 10.27
C SER A 558 -28.50 -5.95 9.57
N LYS A 559 -29.67 -6.27 8.99
CA LYS A 559 -29.87 -7.52 8.24
C LYS A 559 -29.00 -7.62 6.99
N PHE A 560 -28.71 -6.50 6.34
CA PHE A 560 -27.92 -6.45 5.11
C PHE A 560 -26.43 -6.27 5.31
N GLY A 561 -25.94 -5.95 6.51
CA GLY A 561 -24.52 -5.72 6.79
C GLY A 561 -23.57 -6.72 6.13
N MET A 562 -23.75 -8.02 6.35
CA MET A 562 -22.88 -9.06 5.75
C MET A 562 -23.02 -9.14 4.23
N LYS A 563 -24.24 -8.96 3.69
CA LYS A 563 -24.49 -8.98 2.25
C LYS A 563 -23.87 -7.74 1.57
N ALA A 564 -23.92 -6.59 2.24
CA ALA A 564 -23.27 -5.37 1.79
C ALA A 564 -21.75 -5.50 1.78
N LEU A 565 -21.18 -6.11 2.83
CA LEU A 565 -19.75 -6.43 2.92
C LEU A 565 -19.30 -7.28 1.72
N ILE A 566 -19.94 -8.43 1.52
CA ILE A 566 -19.67 -9.32 0.38
C ILE A 566 -19.80 -8.55 -0.93
N GLY A 567 -20.85 -7.73 -1.07
CA GLY A 567 -21.09 -6.96 -2.28
C GLY A 567 -19.99 -5.94 -2.58
N GLY A 568 -19.56 -5.17 -1.58
CA GLY A 568 -18.49 -4.18 -1.70
C GLY A 568 -17.15 -4.84 -2.02
N THR A 569 -16.85 -5.96 -1.36
CA THR A 569 -15.64 -6.75 -1.63
C THR A 569 -15.61 -7.24 -3.08
N ILE A 570 -16.68 -7.90 -3.55
CA ILE A 570 -16.74 -8.41 -4.92
C ILE A 570 -16.66 -7.27 -5.93
N ALA A 571 -17.28 -6.12 -5.68
CA ALA A 571 -17.19 -4.96 -6.56
C ALA A 571 -15.74 -4.48 -6.73
N SER A 572 -14.97 -4.35 -5.63
CA SER A 572 -13.54 -4.00 -5.69
C SER A 572 -12.69 -5.08 -6.38
N LEU A 573 -13.00 -6.37 -6.17
CA LEU A 573 -12.32 -7.49 -6.83
C LEU A 573 -12.59 -7.53 -8.33
N ILE A 574 -13.80 -7.19 -8.79
CA ILE A 574 -14.10 -7.06 -10.22
C ILE A 574 -13.25 -5.95 -10.84
N SER A 575 -13.14 -4.79 -10.18
CA SER A 575 -12.29 -3.69 -10.65
C SER A 575 -10.82 -4.13 -10.76
N ALA A 576 -10.30 -4.84 -9.75
CA ALA A 576 -8.94 -5.39 -9.77
C ALA A 576 -8.75 -6.43 -10.88
N THR A 577 -9.72 -7.32 -11.09
CA THR A 577 -9.71 -8.32 -12.17
C THR A 577 -9.65 -7.66 -13.54
N ILE A 578 -10.46 -6.63 -13.76
CA ILE A 578 -10.48 -5.88 -15.03
C ILE A 578 -9.15 -5.16 -15.25
N ALA A 579 -8.60 -4.50 -14.21
CA ALA A 579 -7.29 -3.86 -14.31
C ALA A 579 -6.19 -4.87 -14.65
N GLY A 580 -6.13 -5.99 -13.91
CA GLY A 580 -5.19 -7.09 -14.13
C GLY A 580 -5.28 -7.68 -15.54
N MET A 581 -6.49 -7.86 -16.06
CA MET A 581 -6.73 -8.33 -17.43
C MET A 581 -6.10 -7.42 -18.49
N ILE A 582 -6.16 -6.10 -18.29
CA ILE A 582 -5.72 -5.07 -19.26
C ILE A 582 -4.21 -4.84 -19.20
N ILE A 583 -3.62 -4.90 -18.01
CA ILE A 583 -2.19 -4.64 -17.79
C ILE A 583 -1.31 -5.88 -17.98
N GLY A 584 -1.90 -7.09 -18.02
CA GLY A 584 -1.22 -8.32 -18.40
C GLY A 584 -1.00 -9.27 -17.25
#